data_AF-B0E5Z3-F1
#
_entry.id   AF-B0E5Z3-F1
#
_cell.length_a   1.000
_cell.length_b   1.000
_cell.length_c   1.000
_cell.angle_alpha   90.00
_cell.angle_beta   90.00
_cell.angle_gamma   90.00
#
_symmetry.space_group_name_H-M   'P 1'
#
loop_
_entity.id
_entity.type
_entity.pdbx_description
1 polymer ?
#
loop_
_entity_poly.entity_id
_entity_poly.type
_entity_poly.pdbx_seq_one_letter_code
_entity_poly.pdbx_strand_id
1 'polypeptide(L)'
;MNGKKYPLAGYSLTPSLAVIDPMFTMLLQKKAIKDTGIDGLVHTTEAEAIKLIFENLLKSYNGVEARENMHNAVGITGIVVAFIGMDHSMFHKVRASFHLPHSSCVAVLLPHTIRYNGQKPRKLAM
;
A
#
# COMPACT_ATOMS: atom_id res chain seq x y z
N MET A 1 -9.37 -11.02 23.25
CA MET A 1 -9.18 -9.80 22.42
C MET A 1 -10.53 -9.45 21.79
N ASN A 2 -11.15 -8.31 22.15
CA ASN A 2 -12.53 -7.95 21.77
C ASN A 2 -12.69 -7.47 20.31
N GLY A 3 -11.95 -8.03 19.34
CA GLY A 3 -12.07 -7.69 17.92
C GLY A 3 -11.66 -6.26 17.52
N LYS A 4 -11.19 -5.42 18.46
CA LYS A 4 -10.75 -4.04 18.20
C LYS A 4 -9.26 -3.96 17.87
N LYS A 5 -8.92 -3.21 16.82
CA LYS A 5 -7.53 -2.82 16.48
C LYS A 5 -7.27 -1.42 17.03
N TYR A 6 -6.18 -1.26 17.78
CA TYR A 6 -5.74 0.01 18.32
C TYR A 6 -4.44 0.43 17.60
N PRO A 7 -4.49 1.36 16.65
CA PRO A 7 -3.28 1.88 16.03
C PRO A 7 -2.51 2.73 17.05
N LEU A 8 -1.22 2.46 17.20
CA LEU A 8 -0.30 3.29 17.97
C LEU A 8 0.50 4.14 16.98
N ALA A 9 0.58 5.44 17.25
CA ALA A 9 1.34 6.39 16.44
C ALA A 9 2.21 7.23 17.36
N GLY A 10 3.49 7.35 17.03
CA GLY A 10 4.45 8.14 17.79
C GLY A 10 5.86 8.02 17.21
N TYR A 11 6.66 9.09 17.36
CA TYR A 11 8.04 9.12 16.84
C TYR A 11 8.93 8.02 17.41
N SER A 12 8.64 7.54 18.63
CA SER A 12 9.35 6.41 19.24
C SER A 12 9.13 5.07 18.53
N LEU A 13 8.11 4.96 17.68
CA LEU A 13 7.83 3.79 16.86
C LEU A 13 8.55 3.85 15.50
N THR A 14 9.10 5.02 15.13
CA THR A 14 9.88 5.17 13.89
C THR A 14 11.23 4.47 14.07
N PRO A 15 11.61 3.55 13.18
CA PRO A 15 12.91 2.89 13.27
C PRO A 15 14.04 3.90 13.03
N SER A 16 15.16 3.75 13.75
CA SER A 16 16.36 4.57 13.52
C SER A 16 17.07 4.25 12.20
N LEU A 17 16.88 3.03 11.68
CA LEU A 17 17.42 2.55 10.41
C LEU A 17 16.45 1.56 9.78
N ALA A 18 16.19 1.72 8.48
CA ALA A 18 15.47 0.75 7.67
C ALA A 18 16.39 0.25 6.55
N VAL A 19 16.61 -1.06 6.48
CA VAL A 19 17.39 -1.71 5.41
C VAL A 19 16.43 -2.20 4.34
N ILE A 20 16.54 -1.63 3.14
CA ILE A 20 15.68 -1.95 1.98
C ILE A 20 16.52 -2.78 1.00
N ASP A 21 16.62 -4.08 1.25
CA ASP A 21 17.40 -5.01 0.41
C ASP A 21 16.47 -5.95 -0.39
N PRO A 22 16.49 -5.90 -1.73
CA PRO A 22 15.62 -6.71 -2.58
C PRO A 22 15.91 -8.22 -2.48
N MET A 23 17.09 -8.62 -2.02
CA MET A 23 17.45 -10.04 -1.84
C MET A 23 16.48 -10.78 -0.93
N PHE A 24 15.96 -10.10 0.11
CA PHE A 24 14.95 -10.68 1.01
C PHE A 24 13.58 -10.88 0.36
N THR A 25 13.37 -10.33 -0.84
CA THR A 25 12.09 -10.43 -1.55
C THR A 25 12.12 -11.45 -2.68
N MET A 26 13.28 -12.01 -3.03
CA MET A 26 13.46 -12.89 -4.20
C MET A 26 12.66 -14.19 -4.10
N LEU A 27 12.44 -14.69 -2.87
CA LEU A 27 11.72 -15.93 -2.59
C LEU A 27 10.24 -15.73 -2.24
N LEU A 28 9.71 -14.50 -2.34
CA LEU A 28 8.30 -14.27 -2.06
C LEU A 28 7.41 -15.06 -3.03
N GLN A 29 6.38 -15.69 -2.48
CA GLN A 29 5.35 -16.35 -3.26
C GLN A 29 4.54 -15.33 -4.07
N LYS A 30 4.01 -15.76 -5.22
CA LYS A 30 3.12 -14.95 -6.09
C LYS A 30 2.03 -14.21 -5.34
N LYS A 31 1.40 -14.87 -4.36
CA LYS A 31 0.37 -14.24 -3.53
C LYS A 31 0.91 -13.04 -2.74
N ALA A 32 2.06 -13.19 -2.09
CA ALA A 32 2.67 -12.10 -1.32
C ALA A 32 3.03 -10.92 -2.24
N ILE A 33 3.67 -11.19 -3.38
CA ILE A 33 4.06 -10.14 -4.36
C ILE A 33 2.86 -9.32 -4.82
N LYS A 34 1.78 -10.01 -5.21
CA LYS A 34 0.54 -9.35 -5.64
C LYS A 34 -0.06 -8.53 -4.50
N ASP A 35 -0.18 -9.12 -3.32
CA ASP A 35 -0.86 -8.51 -2.18
C ASP A 35 -0.11 -7.28 -1.68
N THR A 36 1.21 -7.35 -1.52
CA THR A 36 2.04 -6.23 -1.05
C THR A 36 2.21 -5.16 -2.12
N GLY A 37 2.24 -5.54 -3.41
CA GLY A 37 2.35 -4.56 -4.48
C GLY A 37 1.10 -3.70 -4.66
N ILE A 38 -0.08 -4.29 -4.50
CA ILE A 38 -1.34 -3.53 -4.44
C ILE A 38 -1.36 -2.62 -3.21
N ASP A 39 -0.94 -3.12 -2.04
CA ASP A 39 -0.89 -2.33 -0.82
C ASP A 39 0.07 -1.14 -0.95
N GLY A 40 1.24 -1.37 -1.56
CA GLY A 40 2.19 -0.33 -1.92
C GLY A 40 1.55 0.78 -2.75
N LEU A 41 0.82 0.42 -3.81
CA LEU A 41 0.14 1.40 -4.67
C LEU A 41 -0.82 2.32 -3.91
N VAL A 42 -1.53 1.79 -2.91
CA VAL A 42 -2.51 2.59 -2.14
C VAL A 42 -1.84 3.49 -1.13
N HIS A 43 -0.66 3.12 -0.64
CA HIS A 43 0.14 4.00 0.20
C HIS A 43 0.80 5.12 -0.62
N THR A 44 1.10 4.90 -1.90
CA THR A 44 1.84 5.89 -2.68
C THR A 44 1.00 7.11 -3.07
N THR A 45 1.47 8.30 -2.67
CA THR A 45 0.95 9.59 -3.16
C THR A 45 1.82 10.21 -4.25
N GLU A 46 3.09 9.80 -4.33
CA GLU A 46 4.08 10.31 -5.29
C GLU A 46 3.88 9.71 -6.68
N ALA A 47 3.72 10.56 -7.69
CA ALA A 47 3.45 10.14 -9.06
C ALA A 47 4.55 9.23 -9.65
N GLU A 48 5.81 9.48 -9.28
CA GLU A 48 6.95 8.68 -9.73
C GLU A 48 6.92 7.26 -9.18
N ALA A 49 6.64 7.09 -7.89
CA ALA A 49 6.52 5.78 -7.28
C ALA A 49 5.28 5.02 -7.78
N ILE A 50 4.16 5.72 -8.04
CA ILE A 50 2.98 5.14 -8.69
C ILE A 50 3.38 4.56 -10.07
N LYS A 51 4.08 5.35 -10.88
CA LYS A 51 4.55 4.92 -12.21
C LYS A 51 5.45 3.69 -12.11
N LEU A 52 6.43 3.70 -11.21
CA LEU A 52 7.32 2.55 -10.99
C LEU A 52 6.55 1.30 -10.58
N ILE A 53 5.56 1.41 -9.69
CA ILE A 53 4.72 0.28 -9.29
C ILE A 53 3.95 -0.29 -10.49
N PHE A 54 3.31 0.56 -11.30
CA PHE A 54 2.59 0.11 -12.50
C PHE A 54 3.50 -0.60 -13.52
N GLU A 55 4.72 -0.10 -13.72
CA GLU A 55 5.68 -0.67 -14.68
C GLU A 55 6.29 -2.00 -14.20
N ASN A 56 6.38 -2.22 -12.88
CA ASN A 56 7.18 -3.30 -12.32
C ASN A 56 6.35 -4.39 -11.60
N LEU A 57 5.15 -4.12 -11.09
CA LEU A 57 4.38 -5.09 -10.31
C LEU A 57 4.10 -6.39 -11.09
N LEU A 58 3.60 -6.28 -12.32
CA LEU A 58 3.25 -7.47 -13.12
C LEU A 58 4.50 -8.27 -13.51
N LYS A 59 5.59 -7.58 -13.86
CA LYS A 59 6.89 -8.22 -14.17
C LYS A 59 7.44 -8.94 -12.94
N SER A 60 7.39 -8.28 -11.78
CA SER A 60 7.78 -8.83 -10.48
C SER A 60 6.91 -10.02 -10.06
N TYR A 61 5.63 -10.03 -10.42
CA TYR A 61 4.74 -11.18 -10.16
C TYR A 61 5.08 -12.40 -11.03
N ASN A 62 5.47 -12.16 -12.29
CA ASN A 62 5.77 -13.22 -13.26
C ASN A 62 7.22 -13.72 -13.22
N GLY A 63 8.14 -12.91 -12.69
CA GLY A 63 9.56 -13.24 -12.58
C GLY A 63 10.28 -12.31 -11.62
N VAL A 64 11.60 -12.47 -11.52
CA VAL A 64 12.41 -11.72 -10.53
C VAL A 64 13.03 -10.44 -11.09
N GLU A 65 13.01 -10.25 -12.42
CA GLU A 65 13.69 -9.14 -13.12
C GLU A 65 13.31 -7.75 -12.58
N ALA A 66 12.02 -7.55 -12.25
CA ALA A 66 11.52 -6.27 -11.75
C ALA A 66 11.35 -6.25 -10.22
N ARG A 67 11.87 -7.27 -9.51
CA ARG A 67 11.68 -7.41 -8.07
C ARG A 67 12.34 -6.28 -7.29
N GLU A 68 13.55 -5.92 -7.69
CA GLU A 68 14.29 -4.81 -7.09
C GLU A 68 13.60 -3.47 -7.33
N ASN A 69 13.21 -3.18 -8.57
CA ASN A 69 12.49 -1.94 -8.89
C ASN A 69 11.18 -1.83 -8.11
N MET A 70 10.44 -2.94 -7.98
CA MET A 70 9.22 -2.99 -7.18
C MET A 70 9.50 -2.74 -5.69
N HIS A 71 10.54 -3.37 -5.13
CA HIS A 71 10.95 -3.21 -3.74
C HIS A 71 11.36 -1.77 -3.43
N ASN A 72 12.15 -1.16 -4.32
CA ASN A 72 12.58 0.23 -4.21
C ASN A 72 11.40 1.21 -4.31
N ALA A 73 10.45 0.98 -5.22
CA ALA A 73 9.28 1.83 -5.37
C ALA A 73 8.40 1.85 -4.10
N VAL A 74 8.19 0.68 -3.49
CA VAL A 74 7.44 0.58 -2.22
C VAL A 74 8.26 1.14 -1.05
N GLY A 75 9.58 0.98 -1.07
CA GLY A 75 10.48 1.57 -0.08
C GLY A 75 10.39 3.10 -0.05
N ILE A 76 10.43 3.76 -1.21
CA ILE A 76 10.28 5.22 -1.34
C ILE A 76 8.91 5.66 -0.79
N THR A 77 7.86 4.90 -1.08
CA THR A 77 6.51 5.17 -0.56
C THR A 77 6.49 5.25 0.97
N GLY A 78 7.19 4.36 1.66
CA GLY A 78 7.25 4.35 3.12
C GLY A 78 7.93 5.57 3.75
N ILE A 79 8.77 6.30 3.00
CA ILE A 79 9.46 7.51 3.46
C ILE A 79 8.52 8.72 3.42
N VAL A 80 7.65 8.78 2.41
CA VAL A 80 6.82 9.95 2.12
C VAL A 80 5.47 9.92 2.87
N VAL A 81 5.02 8.74 3.30
CA VAL A 81 3.67 8.56 3.85
C VAL A 81 3.65 8.76 5.37
N ALA A 82 2.93 9.79 5.82
CA ALA A 82 2.53 9.97 7.21
C ALA A 82 1.03 9.74 7.46
N PHE A 83 0.18 9.78 6.42
CA PHE A 83 -1.27 9.64 6.54
C PHE A 83 -1.89 8.90 5.35
N ILE A 84 -2.93 8.11 5.64
CA ILE A 84 -3.63 7.23 4.70
C ILE A 84 -5.07 7.72 4.47
N GLY A 85 -5.60 7.47 3.26
CA GLY A 85 -6.83 8.09 2.76
C GLY A 85 -8.14 7.36 3.05
N MET A 86 -9.18 7.71 2.29
CA MET A 86 -10.53 7.15 2.40
C MET A 86 -10.55 5.63 2.17
N ASP A 87 -9.72 5.12 1.27
CA ASP A 87 -9.60 3.68 0.99
C ASP A 87 -9.28 2.89 2.28
N HIS A 88 -8.24 3.35 3.00
CA HIS A 88 -7.85 2.78 4.28
C HIS A 88 -8.94 2.77 5.33
N SER A 89 -9.62 3.90 5.44
CA SER A 89 -10.72 4.07 6.40
C SER A 89 -11.87 3.09 6.13
N MET A 90 -12.17 2.82 4.86
CA MET A 90 -13.23 1.90 4.48
C MET A 90 -12.82 0.44 4.62
N PHE A 91 -11.65 0.04 4.10
CA PHE A 91 -11.28 -1.37 4.12
C PHE A 91 -11.07 -1.89 5.54
N HIS A 92 -10.56 -1.07 6.48
CA HIS A 92 -10.37 -1.51 7.87
C HIS A 92 -11.67 -1.96 8.53
N LYS A 93 -12.78 -1.28 8.23
CA LYS A 93 -14.12 -1.65 8.71
C LYS A 93 -14.62 -2.92 8.02
N VAL A 94 -14.56 -2.96 6.68
CA VAL A 94 -15.00 -4.12 5.88
C VAL A 94 -14.23 -5.39 6.31
N ARG A 95 -12.91 -5.30 6.41
CA ARG A 95 -12.06 -6.41 6.85
C ARG A 95 -12.38 -6.85 8.27
N ALA A 96 -12.62 -5.93 9.20
CA ALA A 96 -12.94 -6.28 10.57
C ALA A 96 -14.28 -7.02 10.69
N SER A 97 -15.28 -6.61 9.90
CA SER A 97 -16.62 -7.24 9.90
C SER A 97 -16.67 -8.59 9.20
N PHE A 98 -15.88 -8.78 8.14
CA PHE A 98 -15.98 -9.96 7.27
C PHE A 98 -14.74 -10.85 7.25
N HIS A 99 -13.72 -10.54 8.06
CA HIS A 99 -12.47 -11.30 8.17
C HIS A 99 -11.71 -11.51 6.85
N LEU A 100 -11.81 -10.53 5.94
CA LEU A 100 -11.23 -10.61 4.60
C LEU A 100 -9.72 -10.28 4.57
N PRO A 101 -8.96 -10.79 3.58
CA PRO A 101 -7.58 -10.40 3.35
C PRO A 101 -7.44 -8.90 3.06
N HIS A 102 -6.41 -8.27 3.61
CA HIS A 102 -6.16 -6.83 3.51
C HIS A 102 -6.11 -6.33 2.06
N SER A 103 -5.20 -6.90 1.26
CA SER A 103 -4.99 -6.51 -0.15
C SER A 103 -6.24 -6.67 -1.01
N SER A 104 -7.09 -7.65 -0.72
CA SER A 104 -8.30 -7.92 -1.51
C SER A 104 -9.35 -6.85 -1.27
N CYS A 105 -9.55 -6.42 -0.02
CA CYS A 105 -10.44 -5.30 0.28
C CYS A 105 -9.94 -3.99 -0.35
N VAL A 106 -8.63 -3.74 -0.21
CA VAL A 106 -7.97 -2.56 -0.80
C VAL A 106 -8.15 -2.56 -2.32
N ALA A 107 -7.84 -3.68 -3.00
CA ALA A 107 -7.96 -3.78 -4.46
C ALA A 107 -9.37 -3.51 -4.98
N VAL A 108 -10.39 -4.01 -4.28
CA VAL A 108 -11.79 -3.83 -4.69
C VAL A 108 -12.24 -2.38 -4.51
N LEU A 109 -11.82 -1.73 -3.42
CA LEU A 109 -12.27 -0.37 -3.09
C LEU A 109 -11.49 0.72 -3.86
N LEU A 110 -10.23 0.48 -4.18
CA LEU A 110 -9.33 1.47 -4.75
C LEU A 110 -9.88 2.17 -6.02
N PRO A 111 -10.44 1.47 -7.03
CA PRO A 111 -11.01 2.13 -8.21
C PRO A 111 -12.20 3.03 -7.88
N HIS A 112 -12.97 2.72 -6.83
CA HIS A 112 -14.08 3.55 -6.38
C HIS A 112 -13.57 4.78 -5.63
N THR A 113 -12.57 4.60 -4.77
CA THR A 113 -11.91 5.70 -4.05
C THR A 113 -11.28 6.70 -5.02
N ILE A 114 -10.55 6.22 -6.04
CA ILE A 114 -9.96 7.07 -7.09
C ILE A 114 -11.04 7.87 -7.83
N ARG A 115 -12.12 7.20 -8.27
CA ARG A 115 -13.22 7.89 -8.97
C ARG A 115 -13.90 8.95 -8.12
N TYR A 116 -14.07 8.70 -6.83
CA TYR A 116 -14.63 9.66 -5.89
C TYR A 116 -13.69 10.86 -5.70
N ASN A 117 -12.40 10.61 -5.44
CA ASN A 117 -11.40 11.66 -5.26
C ASN A 117 -11.13 12.48 -6.54
N GLY A 118 -11.34 11.89 -7.71
CA GLY A 118 -11.23 12.58 -9.01
C GLY A 118 -12.37 13.56 -9.31
N GLN A 119 -13.39 13.65 -8.45
CA GLN A 119 -14.46 14.63 -8.58
C GLN A 119 -14.04 15.98 -8.00
N LYS A 120 -14.68 17.07 -8.45
CA LYS A 120 -14.48 18.40 -7.87
C LYS A 120 -14.85 18.36 -6.37
N PRO A 121 -13.94 18.69 -5.44
CA PRO A 121 -14.22 18.65 -4.02
C PRO A 121 -15.39 19.58 -3.69
N ARG A 122 -16.39 19.07 -2.96
CA ARG A 122 -17.49 19.89 -2.43
C ARG A 122 -17.07 20.69 -1.20
N LYS A 123 -16.07 20.20 -0.48
CA LYS A 123 -15.42 20.88 0.64
C LYS A 123 -13.99 21.18 0.22
N LEU A 124 -13.68 22.45 0.03
CA LEU A 124 -12.31 22.90 -0.17
C LEU A 124 -11.59 22.79 1.18
N ALA A 125 -10.38 22.24 1.18
CA ALA A 125 -9.48 22.40 2.31
C ALA A 125 -9.14 23.90 2.38
N MET A 126 -9.44 24.52 3.51
CA MET A 126 -9.02 25.89 3.82
C MET A 126 -7.52 25.93 4.06
#